data_AF-A0A928VET3-F1
#
_entry.id   AF-A0A928VET3-F1
#
_cell.length_a   1.000
_cell.length_b   1.000
_cell.length_c   1.000
_cell.angle_alpha   90.00
_cell.angle_beta   90.00
_cell.angle_gamma   90.00
#
_symmetry.space_group_name_H-M   'P 1'
#
loop_
_entity.id
_entity.type
_entity.pdbx_description
1 polymer ?
#
loop_
_entity_poly.entity_id
_entity_poly.type
_entity_poly.pdbx_seq_one_letter_code
_entity_poly.pdbx_strand_id
1 'polypeptide(L)'
;MFSSQIPGLFGIRHSNRNFAEKYSWGKNQFNSAFPTSLAAFLEFQGFENVYLMLNENLQVYHSHISTMELYGATPTSEDIFYAFESQYLPFQQLVIGDFPRVDLVTLRRDDNACLRGIEIKLTALPDNSTCDLPDDQFGCELVIRPDTIVYLACSIAICFQSDQASLIRLIGDGFDAIEDWQEGVN
;
A
#
# COMPACT_ATOMS: atom_id res chain seq x y z
N MET A 1 27.88 -11.87 -26.33
CA MET A 1 26.65 -12.62 -25.96
C MET A 1 25.74 -11.64 -25.26
N PHE A 2 24.64 -11.24 -25.88
CA PHE A 2 23.59 -10.54 -25.14
C PHE A 2 22.99 -11.57 -24.20
N SER A 3 23.21 -11.43 -22.88
CA SER A 3 22.42 -12.18 -21.92
C SER A 3 20.96 -11.87 -22.23
N SER A 4 20.15 -12.89 -22.52
CA SER A 4 18.72 -12.71 -22.68
C SER A 4 18.19 -12.11 -21.37
N GLN A 5 17.93 -10.80 -21.36
CA GLN A 5 17.31 -10.15 -20.21
C GLN A 5 15.92 -10.78 -20.04
N ILE A 6 15.70 -11.37 -18.86
CA ILE A 6 14.38 -11.84 -18.48
C ILE A 6 13.54 -10.57 -18.24
N PRO A 7 12.37 -10.42 -18.88
CA PRO A 7 11.50 -9.27 -18.64
C PRO A 7 11.15 -9.17 -17.15
N GLY A 8 11.19 -7.94 -16.63
CA GLY A 8 10.98 -7.68 -15.22
C GLY A 8 10.71 -6.22 -14.96
N LEU A 9 10.19 -5.95 -13.77
CA LEU A 9 9.97 -4.61 -13.25
C LEU A 9 11.09 -4.26 -12.27
N PHE A 10 11.59 -3.03 -12.33
CA PHE A 10 12.67 -2.55 -11.47
C PHE A 10 12.33 -2.75 -9.98
N GLY A 11 13.31 -3.21 -9.19
CA GLY A 11 13.18 -3.47 -7.76
C GLY A 11 12.47 -4.79 -7.40
N ILE A 12 11.50 -5.25 -8.20
CA ILE A 12 10.70 -6.44 -7.92
C ILE A 12 11.46 -7.71 -8.36
N ARG A 13 12.40 -8.15 -7.51
CA ARG A 13 13.26 -9.32 -7.75
C ARG A 13 12.62 -10.64 -7.30
N HIS A 14 11.97 -10.61 -6.15
CA HIS A 14 11.30 -11.77 -5.54
C HIS A 14 9.82 -11.46 -5.38
N SER A 15 8.95 -12.21 -6.05
CA SER A 15 7.51 -11.97 -6.06
C SER A 15 6.73 -13.23 -6.36
N ASN A 16 5.45 -13.26 -5.99
CA ASN A 16 4.48 -14.25 -6.44
C ASN A 16 3.98 -14.01 -7.90
N ARG A 17 4.40 -12.90 -8.53
CA ARG A 17 4.16 -12.63 -9.96
C ARG A 17 5.39 -12.99 -10.79
N ASN A 18 5.17 -13.66 -11.92
CA ASN A 18 6.22 -14.00 -12.86
C ASN A 18 6.20 -13.07 -14.08
N PHE A 19 7.11 -12.09 -14.14
CA PHE A 19 7.17 -11.13 -15.25
C PHE A 19 7.79 -11.68 -16.54
N ALA A 20 8.32 -12.91 -16.53
CA ALA A 20 8.64 -13.61 -17.77
C ALA A 20 7.38 -14.03 -18.55
N GLU A 21 6.22 -14.07 -17.89
CA GLU A 21 4.95 -14.48 -18.49
C GLU A 21 4.11 -13.28 -18.93
N LYS A 22 3.52 -13.37 -20.13
CA LYS A 22 2.64 -12.34 -20.69
C LYS A 22 1.47 -11.98 -19.76
N TYR A 23 0.98 -12.94 -18.97
CA TYR A 23 -0.14 -12.75 -18.05
C TYR A 23 0.13 -11.64 -17.02
N SER A 24 1.34 -11.57 -16.48
CA SER A 24 1.75 -10.56 -15.48
C SER A 24 1.78 -9.12 -16.01
N TRP A 25 1.79 -8.96 -17.34
CA TRP A 25 1.71 -7.67 -18.03
C TRP A 25 0.27 -7.27 -18.37
N GLY A 26 -0.72 -8.10 -18.04
CA GLY A 26 -2.13 -7.77 -18.19
C GLY A 26 -2.60 -6.74 -17.17
N LYS A 27 -3.69 -6.03 -17.49
CA LYS A 27 -4.32 -4.98 -16.66
C LYS A 27 -4.39 -5.32 -15.17
N ASN A 28 -4.79 -6.54 -14.82
CA ASN A 28 -5.03 -6.93 -13.43
C ASN A 28 -3.75 -7.11 -12.60
N GLN A 29 -2.64 -7.49 -13.24
CA GLN A 29 -1.36 -7.71 -12.55
C GLN A 29 -0.47 -6.46 -12.68
N PHE A 30 -0.42 -5.86 -13.87
CA PHE A 30 0.43 -4.70 -14.12
C PHE A 30 0.04 -3.47 -13.31
N ASN A 31 -1.27 -3.24 -13.08
CA ASN A 31 -1.75 -2.01 -12.44
C ASN A 31 -1.32 -1.83 -10.97
N SER A 32 -0.96 -2.90 -10.25
CA SER A 32 -0.34 -2.78 -8.92
C SER A 32 1.17 -3.03 -8.94
N ALA A 33 1.67 -3.83 -9.90
CA ALA A 33 3.09 -4.09 -10.03
C ALA A 33 3.89 -2.87 -10.54
N PHE A 34 3.36 -2.14 -11.53
CA PHE A 34 4.04 -0.98 -12.09
C PHE A 34 4.22 0.18 -11.09
N PRO A 35 3.18 0.62 -10.35
CA PRO A 35 3.36 1.63 -9.29
C PRO A 35 4.41 1.20 -8.26
N THR A 36 4.39 -0.08 -7.86
CA THR A 36 5.36 -0.65 -6.92
C THR A 36 6.79 -0.51 -7.45
N SER A 37 6.97 -0.87 -8.71
CA SER A 37 8.26 -0.75 -9.38
C SER A 37 8.72 0.68 -9.58
N LEU A 38 7.78 1.58 -9.93
CA LEU A 38 8.07 2.98 -10.16
C LEU A 38 8.51 3.66 -8.87
N ALA A 39 7.85 3.40 -7.74
CA ALA A 39 8.27 3.94 -6.44
C ALA A 39 9.67 3.44 -6.02
N ALA A 40 10.00 2.18 -6.31
CA ALA A 40 11.35 1.64 -6.09
C ALA A 40 12.39 2.32 -7.01
N PHE A 41 12.02 2.59 -8.27
CA PHE A 41 12.88 3.28 -9.22
C PHE A 41 13.12 4.74 -8.84
N LEU A 42 12.08 5.47 -8.44
CA LEU A 42 12.16 6.86 -8.02
C LEU A 42 13.09 7.03 -6.81
N GLU A 43 12.97 6.15 -5.79
CA GLU A 43 13.90 6.16 -4.65
C GLU A 43 15.34 5.87 -5.09
N PHE A 44 15.55 4.91 -6.00
CA PHE A 44 16.88 4.63 -6.54
C PHE A 44 17.49 5.83 -7.28
N GLN A 45 16.66 6.67 -7.90
CA GLN A 45 17.08 7.94 -8.52
C GLN A 45 17.24 9.08 -7.50
N GLY A 46 16.95 8.86 -6.21
CA GLY A 46 17.05 9.85 -5.15
C GLY A 46 15.84 10.78 -5.02
N PHE A 47 14.69 10.41 -5.59
CA PHE A 47 13.44 11.14 -5.39
C PHE A 47 12.73 10.68 -4.12
N GLU A 48 12.16 11.63 -3.39
CA GLU A 48 11.28 11.37 -2.25
C GLU A 48 9.82 11.30 -2.70
N ASN A 49 9.02 10.45 -2.06
CA ASN A 49 7.58 10.40 -2.32
C ASN A 49 6.88 11.49 -1.50
N VAL A 50 5.98 12.23 -2.15
CA VAL A 50 5.09 13.17 -1.44
C VAL A 50 4.07 12.36 -0.64
N TYR A 51 3.94 12.66 0.65
CA TYR A 51 3.05 11.98 1.57
C TYR A 51 2.01 12.94 2.15
N LEU A 52 0.73 12.59 2.03
CA LEU A 52 -0.37 13.38 2.56
C LEU A 52 -0.62 12.98 4.02
N MET A 53 -0.55 13.97 4.92
CA MET A 53 -0.73 13.77 6.36
C MET A 53 -1.83 14.68 6.91
N LEU A 54 -2.40 14.31 8.05
CA LEU A 54 -3.34 15.13 8.81
C LEU A 54 -2.63 15.73 10.03
N ASN A 55 -2.82 17.03 10.28
CA ASN A 55 -2.34 17.67 11.51
C ASN A 55 -3.35 17.49 12.66
N GLU A 56 -3.02 18.04 13.83
CA GLU A 56 -3.88 17.96 15.04
C GLU A 56 -5.28 18.56 14.85
N ASN A 57 -5.44 19.46 13.87
CA ASN A 57 -6.71 20.09 13.50
C ASN A 57 -7.43 19.36 12.35
N LEU A 58 -6.97 18.16 11.98
CA LEU A 58 -7.49 17.36 10.86
C LEU A 58 -7.38 18.05 9.49
N GLN A 59 -6.38 18.93 9.34
CA GLN A 59 -6.10 19.58 8.06
C GLN A 59 -5.01 18.81 7.30
N VAL A 60 -5.21 18.63 6.00
CA VAL A 60 -4.25 17.97 5.12
C VAL A 60 -3.03 18.87 4.91
N TYR A 61 -1.84 18.30 5.05
CA TYR A 61 -0.58 18.92 4.67
C TYR A 61 0.33 17.91 3.96
N HIS A 62 1.33 18.41 3.23
CA HIS A 62 2.28 17.59 2.51
C HIS A 62 3.54 17.38 3.35
N SER A 63 4.00 16.15 3.38
CA SER A 63 5.27 15.71 3.95
C SER A 63 5.98 14.81 2.94
N HIS A 64 7.04 14.13 3.35
CA HIS A 64 7.78 13.17 2.55
C HIS A 64 7.87 11.83 3.26
N ILE A 65 7.89 10.75 2.48
CA ILE A 65 8.16 9.39 2.96
C ILE A 65 9.11 8.69 1.98
N SER A 66 10.11 7.98 2.52
CA SER A 66 10.98 7.14 1.69
C SER A 66 10.23 5.88 1.24
N THR A 67 10.57 5.34 0.07
CA THR A 67 10.00 4.07 -0.38
C THR A 67 10.44 2.94 0.55
N MET A 68 11.64 3.02 1.13
CA MET A 68 12.12 2.12 2.18
C MET A 68 11.19 2.10 3.40
N GLU A 69 10.77 3.26 3.90
CA GLU A 69 9.84 3.34 5.04
C GLU A 69 8.45 2.84 4.67
N LEU A 70 7.99 3.19 3.46
CA LEU A 70 6.72 2.75 2.89
C LEU A 70 6.65 1.22 2.75
N TYR A 71 7.75 0.56 2.38
CA TYR A 71 7.83 -0.90 2.19
C TYR A 71 8.34 -1.65 3.42
N GLY A 72 8.86 -0.94 4.42
CA GLY A 72 9.47 -1.52 5.62
C GLY A 72 10.85 -2.16 5.38
N ALA A 73 11.40 -2.04 4.17
CA ALA A 73 12.72 -2.53 3.78
C ALA A 73 13.19 -1.82 2.50
N THR A 74 14.50 -1.86 2.23
CA THR A 74 15.05 -1.30 0.99
C THR A 74 14.39 -1.98 -0.23
N PRO A 75 13.78 -1.25 -1.17
CA PRO A 75 13.00 -1.82 -2.27
C PRO A 75 13.80 -2.71 -3.23
N THR A 76 15.10 -2.48 -3.32
CA THR A 76 16.01 -3.27 -4.17
C THR A 76 16.74 -4.38 -3.41
N SER A 77 16.43 -4.56 -2.13
CA SER A 77 17.02 -5.62 -1.28
C SER A 77 16.76 -7.01 -1.87
N GLU A 78 17.71 -7.93 -1.67
CA GLU A 78 17.48 -9.34 -1.98
C GLU A 78 16.61 -10.04 -0.92
N ASP A 79 16.38 -9.39 0.22
CA ASP A 79 15.62 -9.95 1.34
C ASP A 79 14.14 -9.49 1.38
N ILE A 80 13.72 -8.60 0.47
CA ILE A 80 12.31 -8.22 0.34
C ILE A 80 11.60 -9.13 -0.67
N PHE A 81 10.39 -9.58 -0.34
CA PHE A 81 9.49 -10.30 -1.24
C PHE A 81 8.20 -9.51 -1.43
N TYR A 82 7.79 -9.36 -2.69
CA TYR A 82 6.58 -8.64 -3.09
C TYR A 82 5.44 -9.62 -3.33
N ALA A 83 4.59 -9.80 -2.31
CA ALA A 83 3.43 -10.67 -2.35
C ALA A 83 2.18 -9.87 -2.76
N PHE A 84 1.87 -9.87 -4.05
CA PHE A 84 0.70 -9.17 -4.57
C PHE A 84 -0.59 -9.94 -4.26
N GLU A 85 -1.71 -9.23 -4.10
CA GLU A 85 -3.04 -9.81 -3.86
C GLU A 85 -3.01 -10.86 -2.73
N SER A 86 -2.37 -10.48 -1.61
CA SER A 86 -2.05 -11.36 -0.48
C SER A 86 -2.63 -10.81 0.83
N GLN A 87 -2.76 -11.67 1.85
CA GLN A 87 -3.26 -11.26 3.17
C GLN A 87 -2.12 -10.70 4.02
N TYR A 88 -2.36 -9.57 4.68
CA TYR A 88 -1.45 -9.01 5.68
C TYR A 88 -1.80 -9.59 7.07
N LEU A 89 -1.08 -10.64 7.46
CA LEU A 89 -1.43 -11.49 8.60
C LEU A 89 -1.20 -10.91 10.02
N PRO A 90 -0.48 -9.81 10.27
CA PRO A 90 -0.27 -9.30 11.64
C PRO A 90 -1.53 -8.96 12.44
N PHE A 91 -2.70 -8.88 11.80
CA PHE A 91 -3.98 -8.63 12.44
C PHE A 91 -4.86 -9.89 12.59
N GLN A 92 -4.36 -11.07 12.19
CA GLN A 92 -5.17 -12.29 12.15
C GLN A 92 -5.77 -12.67 13.51
N GLN A 93 -5.10 -12.33 14.62
CA GLN A 93 -5.60 -12.56 15.97
C GLN A 93 -6.86 -11.74 16.34
N LEU A 94 -7.19 -10.70 15.56
CA LEU A 94 -8.33 -9.82 15.82
C LEU A 94 -9.59 -10.19 15.03
N VAL A 95 -9.51 -11.15 14.11
CA VAL A 95 -10.59 -11.45 13.16
C VAL A 95 -11.00 -12.92 13.24
N ILE A 96 -12.31 -13.17 13.15
CA ILE A 96 -12.88 -14.51 13.02
C ILE A 96 -13.12 -14.78 11.53
N GLY A 97 -12.50 -15.82 10.98
CA GLY A 97 -12.63 -16.20 9.58
C GLY A 97 -11.52 -15.64 8.68
N ASP A 98 -11.83 -15.45 7.40
CA ASP A 98 -10.85 -15.04 6.39
C ASP A 98 -10.65 -13.52 6.35
N PHE A 99 -9.39 -13.12 6.20
CA PHE A 99 -9.02 -11.73 6.03
C PHE A 99 -9.06 -11.33 4.54
N PRO A 100 -9.58 -10.13 4.17
CA PRO A 100 -9.44 -9.66 2.79
C PRO A 100 -7.97 -9.56 2.37
N ARG A 101 -7.70 -9.82 1.09
CA ARG A 101 -6.38 -9.57 0.49
C ARG A 101 -6.19 -8.06 0.27
N VAL A 102 -4.95 -7.62 0.34
CA VAL A 102 -4.49 -6.29 -0.09
C VAL A 102 -3.71 -6.42 -1.40
N ASP A 103 -3.57 -5.31 -2.12
CA ASP A 103 -2.92 -5.20 -3.42
C ASP A 103 -1.45 -5.64 -3.33
N LEU A 104 -0.74 -5.25 -2.26
CA LEU A 104 0.63 -5.65 -1.99
C LEU A 104 0.87 -5.90 -0.50
N VAL A 105 1.53 -7.01 -0.20
CA VAL A 105 2.21 -7.25 1.07
C VAL A 105 3.70 -7.37 0.81
N THR A 106 4.51 -6.58 1.51
CA THR A 106 5.96 -6.78 1.54
C THR A 106 6.32 -7.73 2.67
N LEU A 107 7.14 -8.73 2.37
CA LEU A 107 7.60 -9.72 3.33
C LEU A 107 9.12 -9.67 3.41
N ARG A 108 9.68 -9.99 4.58
CA ARG A 108 11.08 -10.33 4.70
C ARG A 108 11.28 -11.81 4.38
N ARG A 109 12.30 -12.16 3.59
CA ARG A 109 12.46 -13.53 3.07
C ARG A 109 13.08 -14.49 4.05
N ASP A 110 13.90 -14.01 4.98
CA ASP A 110 14.57 -14.83 5.99
C ASP A 110 13.59 -15.59 6.90
N ASP A 111 12.50 -14.94 7.31
CA ASP A 111 11.54 -15.45 8.28
C ASP A 111 10.07 -15.32 7.85
N ASN A 112 9.81 -14.82 6.63
CA ASN A 112 8.47 -14.54 6.10
C ASN A 112 7.67 -13.54 6.95
N ALA A 113 8.33 -12.69 7.75
CA ALA A 113 7.64 -11.66 8.50
C ALA A 113 6.98 -10.65 7.55
N CYS A 114 5.71 -10.33 7.84
CA CYS A 114 5.01 -9.25 7.16
C CYS A 114 5.57 -7.90 7.58
N LEU A 115 6.01 -7.10 6.61
CA LEU A 115 6.59 -5.78 6.84
C LEU A 115 5.52 -4.69 6.71
N ARG A 116 4.79 -4.69 5.58
CA ARG A 116 3.76 -3.70 5.26
C ARG A 116 2.62 -4.34 4.46
N GLY A 117 1.39 -3.95 4.77
CA GLY A 117 0.21 -4.11 3.92
C GLY A 117 -0.09 -2.79 3.21
N ILE A 118 -0.29 -2.84 1.90
CA ILE A 118 -0.34 -1.65 1.05
C ILE A 118 -1.42 -1.80 -0.01
N GLU A 119 -2.32 -0.81 -0.08
CA GLU A 119 -3.26 -0.65 -1.18
C GLU A 119 -2.72 0.28 -2.25
N ILE A 120 -2.89 -0.12 -3.51
CA ILE A 120 -2.34 0.54 -4.66
C ILE A 120 -3.48 0.87 -5.60
N LYS A 121 -3.77 2.16 -5.75
CA LYS A 121 -4.71 2.64 -6.76
C LYS A 121 -3.96 3.01 -8.04
N LEU A 122 -4.75 3.14 -9.11
CA LEU A 122 -4.29 3.35 -10.48
C LEU A 122 -3.30 4.52 -10.56
N THR A 123 -2.23 4.34 -11.33
CA THR A 123 -1.37 5.44 -11.77
C THR A 123 -2.05 6.19 -12.92
N ALA A 124 -2.19 7.50 -12.78
CA ALA A 124 -2.59 8.38 -13.87
C ALA A 124 -1.34 9.07 -14.47
N LEU A 125 -1.26 9.13 -15.79
CA LEU A 125 -0.25 9.90 -16.53
C LEU A 125 -0.88 10.42 -17.84
N PRO A 126 -1.00 11.75 -18.03
CA PRO A 126 -0.82 12.78 -17.00
C PRO A 126 -1.84 12.64 -15.87
N ASP A 127 -1.49 13.13 -14.69
CA ASP A 127 -2.47 13.35 -13.64
C ASP A 127 -3.40 14.55 -13.96
N ASN A 128 -4.44 14.75 -13.14
CA ASN A 128 -5.39 15.85 -13.33
C ASN A 128 -4.75 17.24 -13.13
N SER A 129 -3.59 17.32 -12.49
CA SER A 129 -2.88 18.59 -12.26
C SER A 129 -2.04 19.00 -13.47
N THR A 130 -1.67 18.04 -14.33
CA THR A 130 -0.73 18.24 -15.44
C THR A 130 -1.31 17.90 -16.81
N CYS A 131 -2.57 17.44 -16.89
CA CYS A 131 -3.20 16.98 -18.13
C CYS A 131 -3.34 18.05 -19.23
N ASP A 132 -3.39 19.32 -18.84
CA ASP A 132 -3.48 20.45 -19.78
C ASP A 132 -2.10 21.04 -20.14
N LEU A 133 -1.01 20.51 -19.56
CA LEU A 133 0.35 20.96 -19.84
C LEU A 133 0.93 20.22 -21.06
N PRO A 134 2.05 20.69 -21.64
CA PRO A 134 2.74 19.94 -22.67
C PRO A 134 3.31 18.60 -22.14
N ASP A 135 3.50 17.62 -23.02
CA ASP A 135 3.96 16.26 -22.67
C ASP A 135 5.25 16.22 -21.82
N ASP A 136 6.14 17.20 -21.98
CA ASP A 136 7.39 17.33 -21.21
C ASP A 136 7.17 17.77 -19.75
N GLN A 137 5.94 18.14 -19.40
CA GLN A 137 5.50 18.57 -18.07
C GLN A 137 4.43 17.65 -17.48
N PHE A 138 4.14 16.52 -18.12
CA PHE A 138 3.25 15.52 -17.54
C PHE A 138 3.84 14.93 -16.26
N GLY A 139 3.05 14.99 -15.19
CA GLY A 139 3.31 14.30 -13.93
C GLY A 139 2.52 13.00 -13.84
N CYS A 140 3.00 12.05 -13.03
CA CYS A 140 2.23 10.89 -12.65
C CYS A 140 1.81 10.96 -11.19
N GLU A 141 0.57 10.58 -10.90
CA GLU A 141 0.10 10.38 -9.53
C GLU A 141 0.22 8.89 -9.15
N LEU A 142 0.99 8.61 -8.09
CA LEU A 142 1.07 7.29 -7.47
C LEU A 142 0.21 7.26 -6.21
N VAL A 143 -0.98 6.67 -6.30
CA VAL A 143 -1.89 6.60 -5.15
C VAL A 143 -1.66 5.30 -4.41
N ILE A 144 -0.93 5.39 -3.30
CA ILE A 144 -0.65 4.27 -2.39
C ILE A 144 -1.25 4.60 -1.02
N ARG A 145 -2.05 3.69 -0.46
CA ARG A 145 -2.78 3.90 0.80
C ARG A 145 -2.48 2.75 1.77
N PRO A 146 -2.27 3.06 3.06
CA PRO A 146 -2.31 2.03 4.08
C PRO A 146 -3.76 1.59 4.27
N ASP A 147 -4.02 0.35 3.89
CA ASP A 147 -5.08 -0.54 4.39
C ASP A 147 -6.56 -0.25 4.03
N THR A 148 -7.29 -1.34 3.72
CA THR A 148 -8.76 -1.32 3.53
C THR A 148 -9.48 -1.05 4.85
N ILE A 149 -10.79 -0.77 4.82
CA ILE A 149 -11.60 -0.48 6.01
C ILE A 149 -11.41 -1.52 7.14
N VAL A 150 -11.30 -2.81 6.81
CA VAL A 150 -11.10 -3.89 7.79
C VAL A 150 -9.71 -3.80 8.44
N TYR A 151 -8.66 -3.59 7.64
CA TYR A 151 -7.31 -3.43 8.14
C TYR A 151 -7.15 -2.15 8.96
N LEU A 152 -7.82 -1.06 8.56
CA LEU A 152 -7.87 0.19 9.33
C LEU A 152 -8.54 -0.02 10.70
N ALA A 153 -9.65 -0.75 10.75
CA ALA A 153 -10.29 -1.10 12.03
C ALA A 153 -9.35 -1.93 12.92
N CYS A 154 -8.63 -2.89 12.33
CA CYS A 154 -7.66 -3.70 13.06
C CYS A 154 -6.45 -2.88 13.55
N SER A 155 -5.97 -1.92 12.75
CA SER A 155 -4.85 -1.06 13.15
C SER A 155 -5.23 -0.16 14.33
N ILE A 156 -6.46 0.38 14.33
CA ILE A 156 -7.02 1.10 15.48
C ILE A 156 -7.08 0.18 16.70
N ALA A 157 -7.64 -1.03 16.56
CA ALA A 157 -7.74 -1.98 17.67
C ALA A 157 -6.37 -2.35 18.27
N ILE A 158 -5.34 -2.57 17.44
CA ILE A 158 -3.96 -2.79 17.92
C ILE A 158 -3.42 -1.56 18.65
N CYS A 159 -3.63 -0.35 18.13
CA CYS A 159 -3.14 0.88 18.78
C CYS A 159 -3.69 1.05 20.21
N PHE A 160 -4.91 0.59 20.45
CA PHE A 160 -5.57 0.66 21.77
C PHE A 160 -5.54 -0.66 22.55
N GLN A 161 -4.77 -1.67 22.12
CA GLN A 161 -4.80 -3.01 22.74
C GLN A 161 -4.51 -2.98 24.25
N SER A 162 -3.69 -2.02 24.70
CA SER A 162 -3.30 -1.85 26.10
C SER A 162 -4.11 -0.77 26.84
N ASP A 163 -4.99 -0.03 26.15
CA ASP A 163 -5.83 1.03 26.72
C ASP A 163 -7.23 1.02 26.09
N GLN A 164 -7.96 -0.05 26.38
CA GLN A 164 -9.33 -0.24 25.91
C GLN A 164 -10.27 0.86 26.42
N ALA A 165 -10.01 1.42 27.61
CA ALA A 165 -10.83 2.48 28.19
C ALA A 165 -10.80 3.76 27.34
N SER A 166 -9.63 4.13 26.80
CA SER A 166 -9.54 5.26 25.88
C SER A 166 -10.25 5.00 24.55
N LEU A 167 -10.20 3.77 24.02
CA LEU A 167 -10.96 3.43 22.81
C LEU A 167 -12.47 3.50 23.04
N ILE A 168 -12.97 2.94 24.16
CA ILE A 168 -14.39 3.03 24.54
C ILE A 168 -14.83 4.49 24.65
N ARG A 169 -14.02 5.35 25.27
CA ARG A 169 -14.32 6.78 25.38
C ARG A 169 -14.30 7.49 24.02
N LEU A 170 -13.44 7.08 23.11
CA LEU A 170 -13.34 7.65 21.75
C LEU A 170 -14.55 7.27 20.90
N ILE A 171 -14.97 6.00 20.94
CA ILE A 171 -16.16 5.48 20.27
C ILE A 171 -17.42 6.13 20.87
N GLY A 172 -17.45 6.28 22.21
CA GLY A 172 -18.58 6.81 22.95
C GLY A 172 -19.85 5.98 22.76
N ASP A 173 -21.00 6.61 22.95
CA ASP A 173 -22.31 5.95 22.85
C ASP A 173 -22.90 6.07 21.42
N GLY A 174 -22.14 6.64 20.46
CA GLY A 174 -22.63 6.92 19.11
C GLY A 174 -22.95 5.67 18.29
N PHE A 175 -22.36 4.53 18.67
CA PHE A 175 -22.61 3.24 18.02
C PHE A 175 -23.87 2.54 18.53
N ASP A 176 -24.36 2.89 19.73
CA ASP A 176 -25.62 2.34 20.26
C ASP A 176 -26.84 2.82 19.46
N ALA A 177 -26.69 3.90 18.69
CA ALA A 177 -27.70 4.43 17.78
C ALA A 177 -27.70 3.75 16.39
N ILE A 178 -26.75 2.85 16.11
CA ILE A 178 -26.68 2.12 14.82
C ILE A 178 -27.66 0.93 14.89
N GLU A 179 -28.88 1.16 14.39
CA GLU A 179 -29.93 0.14 14.33
C GLU A 179 -29.74 -0.84 13.17
N ASP A 180 -29.08 -0.40 12.09
CA ASP A 180 -28.77 -1.21 10.92
C ASP A 180 -27.29 -1.08 10.55
N TRP A 181 -26.62 -2.23 10.46
CA TRP A 181 -25.21 -2.35 10.10
C TRP A 181 -25.02 -2.63 8.60
N GLN A 182 -26.11 -2.68 7.82
CA GLN A 182 -26.10 -2.89 6.38
C GLN A 182 -26.09 -1.58 5.59
N GLU A 183 -26.62 -0.49 6.15
CA GLU A 183 -26.60 0.85 5.53
C GLU A 183 -26.02 1.88 6.50
N GLY A 184 -25.13 2.76 5.99
CA GLY A 184 -24.57 3.84 6.79
C GLY A 184 -25.66 4.83 7.20
N VAL A 185 -25.81 5.05 8.52
CA VAL A 185 -26.74 6.04 9.05
C VAL A 185 -26.26 7.44 8.63
N ASN A 186 -27.11 8.20 7.93
CA ASN A 186 -26.81 9.56 7.44
C ASN A 186 -26.57 10.56 8.58
#